data_AF-A0A2U1FAG9-F1
#
_entry.id   AF-A0A2U1FAG9-F1
#
_cell.length_a   1.000
_cell.length_b   1.000
_cell.length_c   1.000
_cell.angle_alpha   90.00
_cell.angle_beta   90.00
_cell.angle_gamma   90.00
#
_symmetry.space_group_name_H-M   'P 1'
#
loop_
_entity.id
_entity.type
_entity.pdbx_description
1 polymer ?
#
loop_
_entity_poly.entity_id
_entity_poly.type
_entity_poly.pdbx_seq_one_letter_code
_entity_poly.pdbx_strand_id
1 'polypeptide(L)'
;MRTRSDLNFFMITKRVERIAACLPADWGSAYDHVTIGCTVESQAQAEKRLPLYNLLPLRCKTLICEPLLSPIDLAPYLTGEVEMVVVGGESGEEARSCHFDWVMEIRAACIACGVSFVFKQTGANFVKGGKHYRIPRKLQQSQARKAAIDYRVDSEL
;
A
#
# COMPACT_ATOMS: atom_id res chain seq x y z
N MET A 1 -11.46 -14.41 -12.98
CA MET A 1 -10.02 -14.62 -12.68
C MET A 1 -9.54 -15.93 -13.31
N ARG A 2 -10.10 -17.10 -12.95
CA ARG A 2 -9.75 -18.40 -13.54
C ARG A 2 -9.65 -18.43 -15.08
N THR A 3 -10.67 -17.93 -15.78
CA THR A 3 -10.76 -18.01 -17.25
C THR A 3 -9.94 -16.98 -18.02
N ARG A 4 -9.45 -15.93 -17.35
CA ARG A 4 -8.75 -14.80 -17.99
C ARG A 4 -7.34 -14.67 -17.41
N SER A 5 -6.50 -15.67 -17.64
CA SER A 5 -5.09 -15.66 -17.24
C SER A 5 -4.24 -14.68 -18.07
N ASP A 6 -4.82 -14.08 -19.10
CA ASP A 6 -4.25 -13.00 -19.90
C ASP A 6 -4.36 -11.61 -19.25
N LEU A 7 -5.04 -11.50 -18.09
CA LEU A 7 -5.19 -10.25 -17.34
C LEU A 7 -4.56 -10.36 -15.95
N ASN A 8 -3.95 -9.28 -15.47
CA ASN A 8 -3.57 -9.14 -14.07
C ASN A 8 -4.73 -8.51 -13.28
N PHE A 9 -5.26 -9.22 -12.29
CA PHE A 9 -6.31 -8.71 -11.40
C PHE A 9 -5.69 -8.12 -10.14
N PHE A 10 -5.95 -6.84 -9.89
CA PHE A 10 -5.50 -6.14 -8.69
C PHE A 10 -6.71 -5.73 -7.84
N MET A 11 -6.84 -6.29 -6.63
CA MET A 11 -7.96 -6.05 -5.73
C MET A 11 -7.50 -5.51 -4.39
N ILE A 12 -8.08 -4.42 -3.92
CA ILE A 12 -7.72 -3.81 -2.62
C ILE A 12 -8.86 -3.98 -1.62
N THR A 13 -8.55 -4.32 -0.37
CA THR A 13 -9.56 -4.44 0.69
C THR A 13 -9.06 -3.97 2.05
N LYS A 14 -10.01 -3.48 2.87
CA LYS A 14 -9.85 -3.25 4.33
C LYS A 14 -10.36 -4.41 5.19
N ARG A 15 -11.04 -5.39 4.57
CA ARG A 15 -11.73 -6.51 5.22
C ARG A 15 -10.97 -7.81 4.95
N VAL A 16 -9.69 -7.84 5.35
CA VAL A 16 -8.82 -9.00 5.10
C VAL A 16 -9.36 -10.29 5.73
N GLU A 17 -10.10 -10.16 6.83
CA GLU A 17 -10.77 -11.25 7.52
C GLU A 17 -11.82 -11.98 6.68
N ARG A 18 -12.31 -11.36 5.60
CA ARG A 18 -13.27 -11.97 4.69
C ARG A 18 -12.61 -12.74 3.55
N ILE A 19 -11.30 -12.56 3.32
CA ILE A 19 -10.63 -13.11 2.14
C ILE A 19 -10.75 -14.63 2.12
N ALA A 20 -10.40 -15.31 3.21
CA ALA A 20 -10.42 -16.77 3.30
C ALA A 20 -11.79 -17.38 2.94
N ALA A 21 -12.89 -16.75 3.38
CA ALA A 21 -14.25 -17.19 3.09
C ALA A 21 -14.72 -16.86 1.66
N CYS A 22 -14.00 -15.99 0.94
CA CYS A 22 -14.32 -15.56 -0.42
C CYS A 22 -13.40 -16.19 -1.48
N LEU A 23 -12.40 -16.99 -1.09
CA LEU A 23 -11.53 -17.67 -2.05
C LEU A 23 -12.34 -18.74 -2.81
N PRO A 24 -12.17 -18.84 -4.14
CA PRO A 24 -12.76 -19.90 -4.94
C PRO A 24 -12.38 -21.31 -4.43
N ALA A 25 -13.26 -22.28 -4.62
CA ALA A 25 -12.99 -23.67 -4.20
C ALA A 25 -11.75 -24.28 -4.89
N ASP A 26 -11.40 -23.79 -6.09
CA ASP A 26 -10.24 -24.19 -6.87
C ASP A 26 -9.05 -23.23 -6.72
N TRP A 27 -9.01 -22.43 -5.65
CA TRP A 27 -7.91 -21.50 -5.39
C TRP A 27 -6.55 -22.20 -5.22
N GLY A 28 -6.56 -23.42 -4.64
CA GLY A 28 -5.34 -24.18 -4.40
C GLY A 28 -4.33 -23.39 -3.57
N SER A 29 -3.14 -23.17 -4.11
CA SER A 29 -2.06 -22.38 -3.49
C SER A 29 -2.07 -20.90 -3.86
N ALA A 30 -2.76 -20.49 -4.94
CA ALA A 30 -3.08 -19.13 -5.42
C ALA A 30 -3.26 -19.11 -6.95
N TYR A 31 -3.81 -18.03 -7.50
CA TYR A 31 -3.70 -17.68 -8.91
C TYR A 31 -2.55 -16.68 -9.12
N ASP A 32 -1.62 -16.97 -10.03
CA ASP A 32 -0.40 -16.16 -10.25
C ASP A 32 -0.69 -14.74 -10.76
N HIS A 33 -1.78 -14.56 -11.51
CA HIS A 33 -2.22 -13.29 -12.09
C HIS A 33 -3.19 -12.51 -11.19
N VAL A 34 -3.23 -12.84 -9.90
CA VAL A 34 -4.11 -12.18 -8.92
C VAL A 34 -3.29 -11.61 -7.77
N THR A 35 -3.29 -10.28 -7.69
CA THR A 35 -2.75 -9.54 -6.56
C THR A 35 -3.89 -9.07 -5.66
N ILE A 36 -3.75 -9.32 -4.35
CA ILE A 36 -4.63 -8.73 -3.35
C ILE A 36 -3.81 -7.72 -2.55
N GLY A 37 -4.39 -6.55 -2.33
CA GLY A 37 -3.84 -5.47 -1.54
C GLY A 37 -4.56 -5.35 -0.20
N CYS A 38 -3.82 -5.35 0.89
CA CYS A 38 -4.34 -5.04 2.23
C CYS A 38 -4.16 -3.55 2.52
N THR A 39 -5.25 -2.80 2.66
CA THR A 39 -5.17 -1.42 3.15
C THR A 39 -4.84 -1.38 4.63
N VAL A 40 -3.90 -0.54 5.04
CA VAL A 40 -3.54 -0.26 6.42
C VAL A 40 -3.31 1.24 6.60
N GLU A 41 -4.34 1.93 7.07
CA GLU A 41 -4.30 3.40 7.22
C GLU A 41 -3.58 3.90 8.48
N SER A 42 -3.30 3.02 9.46
CA SER A 42 -2.65 3.36 10.73
C SER A 42 -2.00 2.13 11.39
N GLN A 43 -1.16 2.35 12.41
CA GLN A 43 -0.51 1.28 13.19
C GLN A 43 -1.54 0.28 13.75
N ALA A 44 -2.62 0.77 14.34
CA ALA A 44 -3.68 -0.10 14.89
C ALA A 44 -4.35 -0.99 13.81
N GLN A 45 -4.45 -0.50 12.57
CA GLN A 45 -4.97 -1.34 11.48
C GLN A 45 -3.91 -2.31 10.96
N ALA A 46 -2.63 -1.94 10.97
CA ALA A 46 -1.52 -2.84 10.65
C ALA A 46 -1.50 -4.04 11.63
N GLU A 47 -1.51 -3.76 12.93
CA GLU A 47 -1.54 -4.77 14.00
C GLU A 47 -2.76 -5.67 13.91
N LYS A 48 -3.93 -5.11 13.57
CA LYS A 48 -5.16 -5.87 13.42
C LYS A 48 -5.16 -6.76 12.16
N ARG A 49 -4.69 -6.25 11.02
CA ARG A 49 -4.92 -6.85 9.69
C ARG A 49 -3.75 -7.70 9.23
N LEU A 50 -2.51 -7.25 9.44
CA LEU A 50 -1.32 -7.86 8.84
C LEU A 50 -0.98 -9.25 9.39
N PRO A 51 -1.16 -9.58 10.68
CA PRO A 51 -0.96 -10.95 11.15
C PRO A 51 -1.85 -11.96 10.41
N LEU A 52 -3.13 -11.64 10.21
CA LEU A 52 -4.05 -12.50 9.48
C LEU A 52 -3.73 -12.52 7.98
N TYR A 53 -3.45 -11.36 7.41
CA TYR A 53 -3.13 -11.22 5.99
C TYR A 53 -1.87 -12.00 5.58
N ASN A 54 -0.86 -12.04 6.45
CA ASN A 54 0.37 -12.80 6.21
C ASN A 54 0.14 -14.33 6.20
N LEU A 55 -0.94 -14.81 6.82
CA LEU A 55 -1.31 -16.24 6.80
C LEU A 55 -2.13 -16.65 5.57
N LEU A 56 -2.63 -15.70 4.78
CA LEU A 56 -3.46 -16.02 3.62
C LEU A 56 -2.63 -16.61 2.48
N PRO A 57 -3.15 -17.63 1.74
CA PRO A 57 -2.46 -18.28 0.64
C PRO A 57 -2.53 -17.41 -0.63
N LEU A 58 -1.81 -16.29 -0.63
CA LEU A 58 -1.79 -15.33 -1.74
C LEU A 58 -0.39 -15.31 -2.34
N ARG A 59 -0.29 -15.42 -3.66
CA ARG A 59 0.99 -15.38 -4.38
C ARG A 59 1.64 -14.01 -4.31
N CYS A 60 0.88 -12.97 -4.67
CA CYS A 60 1.34 -11.59 -4.71
C CYS A 60 0.56 -10.76 -3.68
N LYS A 61 1.26 -10.29 -2.63
CA LYS A 61 0.68 -9.42 -1.61
C LYS A 61 1.16 -7.98 -1.80
N THR A 62 0.22 -7.04 -1.73
CA THR A 62 0.53 -5.61 -1.68
C THR A 62 0.02 -4.99 -0.37
N LEU A 63 0.76 -4.09 0.24
CA LEU A 63 0.26 -3.25 1.32
C LEU A 63 -0.12 -1.87 0.79
N ILE A 64 -1.31 -1.39 1.15
CA ILE A 64 -1.83 -0.10 0.72
C ILE A 64 -1.94 0.82 1.95
N CYS A 65 -0.91 1.61 2.18
CA CYS A 65 -0.88 2.65 3.21
C CYS A 65 -1.52 3.94 2.68
N GLU A 66 -2.78 3.86 2.29
CA GLU A 66 -3.54 4.97 1.70
C GLU A 66 -5.02 4.95 2.13
N PRO A 67 -5.54 6.03 2.74
CA PRO A 67 -4.78 7.19 3.19
C PRO A 67 -3.85 6.81 4.35
N LEU A 68 -2.63 7.35 4.37
CA LEU A 68 -1.71 7.25 5.51
C LEU A 68 -2.10 8.27 6.57
N LEU A 69 -2.62 7.80 7.70
CA LEU A 69 -3.22 8.65 8.74
C LEU A 69 -2.36 8.80 9.99
N SER A 70 -1.38 7.92 10.17
CA SER A 70 -0.43 7.92 11.28
C SER A 70 0.90 7.30 10.82
N PRO A 71 1.97 7.42 11.61
CA PRO A 71 3.13 6.53 11.46
C PRO A 71 2.69 5.06 11.50
N ILE A 72 3.43 4.21 10.80
CA ILE A 72 3.26 2.76 10.79
C ILE A 72 4.65 2.12 10.78
N ASP A 73 4.94 1.30 11.79
CA ASP A 73 6.07 0.38 11.75
C ASP A 73 5.67 -0.88 10.99
N LEU A 74 6.09 -0.96 9.72
CA LEU A 74 5.81 -2.10 8.85
C LEU A 74 6.87 -3.20 8.93
N ALA A 75 8.04 -2.95 9.51
CA ALA A 75 9.17 -3.88 9.44
C ALA A 75 8.80 -5.31 9.92
N PRO A 76 8.01 -5.51 10.99
CA PRO A 76 7.59 -6.84 11.44
C PRO A 76 6.69 -7.60 10.45
N TYR A 77 6.10 -6.91 9.47
CA TYR A 77 5.07 -7.44 8.57
C TYR A 77 5.52 -7.61 7.13
N LEU A 78 6.67 -7.04 6.74
CA LEU A 78 7.24 -7.17 5.40
C LEU A 78 7.90 -8.55 5.21
N THR A 79 7.07 -9.58 5.05
CA THR A 79 7.51 -10.95 4.75
C THR A 79 7.86 -11.10 3.26
N GLY A 80 8.53 -12.19 2.90
CA GLY A 80 8.96 -12.44 1.50
C GLY A 80 7.83 -12.57 0.47
N GLU A 81 6.57 -12.63 0.89
CA GLU A 81 5.39 -12.65 0.00
C GLU A 81 4.85 -11.24 -0.29
N VAL A 82 5.25 -10.23 0.49
CA VAL A 82 4.89 -8.83 0.27
C VAL A 82 5.81 -8.27 -0.81
N GLU A 83 5.29 -8.08 -2.01
CA GLU A 83 6.07 -7.61 -3.15
C GLU A 83 6.11 -6.08 -3.23
N MET A 84 5.08 -5.41 -2.74
CA MET A 84 4.93 -3.97 -2.90
C MET A 84 4.23 -3.29 -1.71
N VAL A 85 4.68 -2.08 -1.38
CA VAL A 85 3.99 -1.14 -0.50
C VAL A 85 3.69 0.15 -1.27
N VAL A 86 2.41 0.54 -1.27
CA VAL A 86 1.95 1.80 -1.86
C VAL A 86 1.55 2.74 -0.75
N VAL A 87 2.08 3.96 -0.76
CA VAL A 87 1.81 4.98 0.27
C VAL A 87 1.16 6.20 -0.37
N GLY A 88 0.14 6.77 0.29
CA GLY A 88 -0.45 8.02 -0.17
C GLY A 88 -1.29 8.73 0.88
N GLY A 89 -1.37 10.05 0.77
CA GLY A 89 -2.23 10.87 1.62
C GLY A 89 -3.70 10.87 1.20
N GLU A 90 -4.57 11.36 2.08
CA GLU A 90 -6.01 11.46 1.83
C GLU A 90 -6.33 12.58 0.83
N SER A 91 -7.22 12.31 -0.12
CA SER A 91 -7.78 13.33 -1.01
C SER A 91 -9.13 13.82 -0.46
N GLY A 92 -9.50 15.07 -0.77
CA GLY A 92 -10.78 15.65 -0.37
C GLY A 92 -10.60 16.97 0.37
N GLU A 93 -11.70 17.66 0.64
CA GLU A 93 -11.66 18.94 1.36
C GLU A 93 -11.23 18.75 2.82
N GLU A 94 -11.86 17.78 3.49
CA GLU A 94 -11.62 17.40 4.89
C GLU A 94 -10.48 16.36 5.05
N ALA A 95 -9.53 16.33 4.11
CA ALA A 95 -8.44 15.38 4.15
C ALA A 95 -7.58 15.54 5.41
N ARG A 96 -7.23 14.44 6.06
CA ARG A 96 -6.26 14.46 7.16
C ARG A 96 -4.83 14.68 6.65
N SER A 97 -3.99 15.22 7.53
CA SER A 97 -2.58 15.50 7.21
C SER A 97 -1.80 14.22 6.95
N CYS A 98 -1.11 14.16 5.82
CA CYS A 98 -0.10 13.16 5.52
C CYS A 98 1.28 13.78 5.73
N HIS A 99 2.10 13.17 6.59
CA HIS A 99 3.45 13.67 6.86
C HIS A 99 4.48 12.91 6.04
N PHE A 100 5.38 13.64 5.39
CA PHE A 100 6.43 13.06 4.56
C PHE A 100 7.40 12.17 5.36
N ASP A 101 7.61 12.46 6.64
CA ASP A 101 8.50 11.65 7.49
C ASP A 101 7.95 10.22 7.66
N TRP A 102 6.64 10.06 7.83
CA TRP A 102 5.98 8.74 7.89
C TRP A 102 6.14 7.96 6.57
N VAL A 103 6.08 8.67 5.43
CA VAL A 103 6.31 8.08 4.11
C VAL A 103 7.76 7.57 4.01
N MET A 104 8.73 8.33 4.51
CA MET A 104 10.14 7.97 4.48
C MET A 104 10.48 6.82 5.44
N GLU A 105 9.83 6.74 6.60
CA GLU A 105 9.96 5.60 7.53
C GLU A 105 9.49 4.29 6.87
N ILE A 106 8.32 4.30 6.24
CA ILE A 106 7.81 3.14 5.49
C ILE A 106 8.75 2.77 4.34
N ARG A 107 9.26 3.76 3.60
CA ARG A 107 10.23 3.54 2.53
C ARG A 107 11.51 2.88 3.05
N ALA A 108 12.02 3.33 4.20
CA ALA A 108 13.23 2.76 4.80
C ALA A 108 13.03 1.28 5.15
N ALA A 109 11.87 0.92 5.71
CA ALA A 109 11.51 -0.47 5.96
C ALA A 109 11.45 -1.30 4.66
N CYS A 110 10.84 -0.75 3.60
CA CYS A 110 10.78 -1.41 2.30
C CYS A 110 12.18 -1.67 1.71
N ILE A 111 13.09 -0.69 1.79
CA ILE A 111 14.48 -0.85 1.34
C ILE A 111 15.21 -1.92 2.16
N ALA A 112 15.06 -1.91 3.49
CA ALA A 112 15.70 -2.88 4.36
C ALA A 112 15.24 -4.33 4.08
N CYS A 113 13.97 -4.50 3.70
CA CYS A 113 13.38 -5.79 3.37
C CYS A 113 13.44 -6.13 1.86
N GLY A 114 13.94 -5.23 1.02
CA GLY A 114 13.99 -5.43 -0.43
C GLY A 114 12.62 -5.42 -1.13
N VAL A 115 11.60 -4.86 -0.51
CA VAL A 115 10.21 -4.77 -1.02
C VAL A 115 10.05 -3.50 -1.87
N SER A 116 9.30 -3.59 -2.96
CA SER A 116 9.03 -2.42 -3.81
C SER A 116 8.21 -1.36 -3.08
N PHE A 117 8.49 -0.09 -3.35
CA PHE A 117 7.84 1.04 -2.68
C PHE A 117 7.42 2.10 -3.70
N VAL A 118 6.16 2.55 -3.57
CA VAL A 118 5.59 3.61 -4.40
C VAL A 118 5.00 4.71 -3.51
N PHE A 119 5.44 5.95 -3.71
CA PHE A 119 4.77 7.12 -3.15
C PHE A 119 3.77 7.69 -4.16
N LYS A 120 2.53 7.22 -4.10
CA LYS A 120 1.50 7.44 -5.12
C LYS A 120 0.97 8.88 -5.14
N GLN A 121 0.65 9.44 -3.98
CA GLN A 121 0.10 10.80 -3.89
C GLN A 121 0.34 11.47 -2.54
N THR A 122 0.43 12.80 -2.53
CA THR A 122 0.62 13.59 -1.30
C THR A 122 -0.62 13.67 -0.41
N GLY A 123 -1.82 13.49 -0.98
CA GLY A 123 -3.06 13.94 -0.36
C GLY A 123 -3.22 15.47 -0.40
N ALA A 124 -4.35 15.98 0.11
CA ALA A 124 -4.68 17.40 0.05
C ALA A 124 -3.97 18.22 1.14
N ASN A 125 -3.76 17.65 2.33
CA ASN A 125 -3.04 18.27 3.43
C ASN A 125 -1.72 17.53 3.63
N PHE A 126 -0.61 18.12 3.19
CA PHE A 126 0.70 17.47 3.19
C PHE A 126 1.69 18.24 4.05
N VAL A 127 2.41 17.55 4.93
CA VAL A 127 3.40 18.16 5.84
C VAL A 127 4.79 17.65 5.48
N LYS A 128 5.73 18.57 5.22
CA LYS A 128 7.13 18.23 4.93
C LYS A 128 8.06 19.26 5.56
N GLY A 129 8.99 18.80 6.41
CA GLY A 129 9.95 19.66 7.10
C GLY A 129 9.26 20.70 7.99
N GLY A 130 8.20 20.31 8.70
CA GLY A 130 7.39 21.20 9.54
C GLY A 130 6.47 22.17 8.79
N LYS A 131 6.56 22.27 7.46
CA LYS A 131 5.68 23.12 6.66
C LYS A 131 4.46 22.36 6.16
N HIS A 132 3.29 22.97 6.33
CA HIS A 132 2.02 22.47 5.81
C HIS A 132 1.75 23.02 4.41
N TYR A 133 1.32 22.14 3.50
CA TYR A 133 0.99 22.45 2.12
C TYR A 133 -0.42 21.96 1.79
N ARG A 134 -1.24 22.85 1.23
CA ARG A 134 -2.53 22.48 0.64
C ARG A 134 -2.34 22.17 -0.83
N ILE A 135 -2.43 20.90 -1.22
CA ILE A 135 -2.15 20.44 -2.59
C ILE A 135 -3.46 20.20 -3.36
N PRO A 136 -3.73 20.96 -4.45
CA PRO A 136 -4.89 20.72 -5.31
C PRO A 136 -4.92 19.29 -5.84
N ARG A 137 -6.11 18.67 -5.92
CA ARG A 137 -6.29 17.27 -6.35
C ARG A 137 -5.51 16.90 -7.61
N LYS A 138 -5.57 17.76 -8.64
CA LYS A 138 -4.87 17.56 -9.93
C LYS A 138 -3.33 17.52 -9.82
N LEU A 139 -2.76 17.94 -8.69
CA LEU A 139 -1.32 18.00 -8.45
C LEU A 139 -0.84 16.93 -7.46
N GLN A 140 -1.71 16.20 -6.77
CA GLN A 140 -1.31 15.33 -5.65
C GLN A 140 -0.38 14.19 -6.09
N GLN A 141 -0.65 13.57 -7.24
CA GLN A 141 0.21 12.52 -7.80
C GLN A 141 1.49 13.11 -8.43
N SER A 142 1.38 14.20 -9.20
CA SER A 142 2.55 14.79 -9.86
C SER A 142 3.54 15.39 -8.84
N GLN A 143 3.07 15.92 -7.71
CA GLN A 143 3.94 16.37 -6.63
C GLN A 143 4.58 15.22 -5.86
N ALA A 144 3.87 14.09 -5.67
CA ALA A 144 4.45 12.90 -5.08
C ALA A 144 5.57 12.33 -5.96
N ARG A 145 5.32 12.19 -7.28
CA ARG A 145 6.33 11.75 -8.26
C ARG A 145 7.58 12.62 -8.28
N LYS A 146 7.45 13.94 -8.13
CA LYS A 146 8.59 14.86 -8.04
C LYS A 146 9.49 14.62 -6.83
N ALA A 147 9.03 13.89 -5.81
CA ALA A 147 9.90 13.49 -4.71
C ALA A 147 10.96 12.46 -5.15
N ALA A 148 10.72 11.72 -6.24
CA ALA A 148 11.64 10.73 -6.81
C ALA A 148 12.15 9.72 -5.77
N ILE A 149 11.22 9.21 -4.95
CA ILE A 149 11.54 8.29 -3.82
C ILE A 149 11.05 6.86 -4.04
N ASP A 150 10.45 6.54 -5.18
CA ASP A 150 10.04 5.17 -5.50
C ASP A 150 11.27 4.23 -5.50
N TYR A 151 11.06 2.95 -5.15
CA TYR A 151 12.12 1.96 -5.02
C TYR A 151 11.69 0.62 -5.61
N ARG A 152 12.54 0.05 -6.49
CA ARG A 152 12.29 -1.21 -7.22
C ARG A 152 10.92 -1.23 -7.91
N VAL A 153 10.61 -0.14 -8.60
CA VAL A 153 9.39 -0.03 -9.39
C VAL A 153 9.81 -0.03 -10.85
N ASP A 154 9.39 -1.04 -11.61
CA ASP A 154 9.59 -1.02 -13.05
C ASP A 154 8.73 0.11 -13.65
N SER A 155 9.23 0.73 -14.72
CA SER A 155 8.67 1.95 -15.32
C SER A 155 7.28 1.81 -15.96
N GLU A 156 6.55 0.72 -15.70
CA GLU A 156 5.29 0.34 -16.37
C GLU A 156 4.03 0.39 -15.49
N LEU A 157 4.08 1.00 -14.29
CA LEU A 157 2.88 1.27 -13.47
C LEU A 157 2.20 2.62 -13.78
#